data_AF-A0A2W2AAZ9-F1
#
_entry.id   AF-A0A2W2AAZ9-F1
#
_cell.length_a   1.000
_cell.length_b   1.000
_cell.length_c   1.000
_cell.angle_alpha   90.00
_cell.angle_beta   90.00
_cell.angle_gamma   90.00
#
_symmetry.space_group_name_H-M   'P 1'
#
loop_
_entity.id
_entity.type
_entity.pdbx_description
1 polymer ?
#
loop_
_entity_poly.entity_id
_entity_poly.type
_entity_poly.pdbx_seq_one_letter_code
_entity_poly.pdbx_strand_id
1 'polypeptide(L)'
;MKENKLINILSILFITGHFSIIIEILALRFIGWYDTPAIKICLPIIVPLFAAYTTVIINYYVVNKSKTRVSEDLVNIVFAFIAIFIPLVFICIMGYILYYQAVSPMDNDDFTFFLGLGELIFGVYLGILVKSIYGATPPLESKKQTESQPT
;
A
#
# COMPACT_ATOMS: atom_id res chain seq x y z
N MET A 1 11.38 1.67 19.30
CA MET A 1 10.56 0.53 18.83
C MET A 1 11.44 -0.36 17.95
N LYS A 2 11.35 -1.69 18.05
CA LYS A 2 12.15 -2.58 17.17
C LYS A 2 11.68 -2.48 15.72
N GLU A 3 12.60 -2.53 14.78
CA GLU A 3 12.34 -2.43 13.34
C GLU A 3 11.30 -3.45 12.85
N ASN A 4 11.46 -4.73 13.20
CA ASN A 4 10.51 -5.78 12.83
C ASN A 4 9.09 -5.50 13.34
N LYS A 5 8.96 -4.86 14.51
CA LYS A 5 7.64 -4.48 15.05
C LYS A 5 7.01 -3.38 14.19
N LEU A 6 7.79 -2.37 13.79
CA LEU A 6 7.33 -1.33 12.88
C LEU A 6 6.91 -1.92 11.53
N ILE A 7 7.71 -2.82 10.96
CA ILE A 7 7.41 -3.49 9.69
C ILE A 7 6.08 -4.24 9.76
N ASN A 8 5.87 -5.01 10.83
CA ASN A 8 4.61 -5.73 11.02
C ASN A 8 3.42 -4.79 11.15
N ILE A 9 3.55 -3.70 11.92
CA ILE A 9 2.49 -2.70 12.07
C ILE A 9 2.16 -2.06 10.73
N LEU A 10 3.17 -1.63 9.98
CA LEU A 10 2.99 -0.99 8.68
C LEU A 10 2.38 -1.94 7.66
N SER A 11 2.86 -3.19 7.62
CA SER A 11 2.31 -4.23 6.74
C SER A 11 0.82 -4.45 6.98
N ILE A 12 0.44 -4.62 8.25
CA ILE A 12 -0.97 -4.78 8.64
C ILE A 12 -1.75 -3.51 8.30
N LEU A 13 -1.24 -2.34 8.64
CA LEU A 13 -1.90 -1.05 8.40
C LEU A 13 -2.18 -0.82 6.90
N PHE A 14 -1.20 -1.06 6.04
CA PHE A 14 -1.36 -0.88 4.59
C PHE A 14 -2.38 -1.85 4.00
N ILE A 15 -2.25 -3.14 4.30
CA ILE A 15 -3.16 -4.16 3.77
C ILE A 15 -4.57 -3.91 4.28
N THR A 16 -4.76 -3.80 5.60
CA THR A 16 -6.10 -3.65 6.20
C THR A 16 -6.74 -2.32 5.87
N GLY A 17 -5.96 -1.22 5.88
CA GLY A 17 -6.47 0.12 5.63
C GLY A 17 -6.95 0.34 4.19
N HIS A 18 -6.21 -0.13 3.20
CA HIS A 18 -6.71 -0.06 1.82
C HIS A 18 -7.73 -1.15 1.50
N PHE A 19 -7.61 -2.34 2.11
CA PHE A 19 -8.66 -3.33 1.95
C PHE A 19 -9.99 -2.80 2.49
N SER A 20 -9.98 -2.03 3.60
CA SER A 20 -11.20 -1.35 4.06
C SER A 20 -11.74 -0.33 3.06
N ILE A 21 -10.89 0.37 2.30
CA ILE A 21 -11.32 1.28 1.22
C ILE A 21 -12.03 0.50 0.10
N ILE A 22 -11.50 -0.66 -0.29
CA ILE A 22 -12.14 -1.53 -1.29
C ILE A 22 -13.50 -2.03 -0.78
N ILE A 23 -13.56 -2.47 0.48
CA ILE A 23 -14.79 -2.92 1.12
C ILE A 23 -15.81 -1.77 1.21
N GLU A 24 -15.38 -0.56 1.52
CA GLU A 24 -16.21 0.64 1.56
C GLU A 24 -16.85 0.92 0.19
N ILE A 25 -16.07 0.90 -0.90
CA ILE A 25 -16.62 1.07 -2.27
C ILE A 25 -17.69 0.04 -2.58
N LEU A 26 -17.46 -1.22 -2.23
CA LEU A 26 -18.43 -2.29 -2.45
C LEU A 26 -19.67 -2.12 -1.55
N ALA A 27 -19.48 -1.74 -0.29
CA ALA A 27 -20.58 -1.49 0.64
C ALA A 27 -21.46 -0.32 0.17
N LEU A 28 -20.86 0.80 -0.23
CA LEU A 28 -21.54 1.98 -0.80
C LEU A 28 -22.34 1.62 -2.06
N ARG A 29 -21.83 0.69 -2.87
CA ARG A 29 -22.61 0.12 -3.99
C ARG A 29 -23.82 -0.68 -3.50
N PHE A 30 -23.63 -1.62 -2.59
CA PHE A 30 -24.72 -2.50 -2.16
C PHE A 30 -25.87 -1.74 -1.48
N ILE A 31 -25.58 -0.63 -0.78
CA ILE A 31 -26.61 0.24 -0.20
C ILE A 31 -27.23 1.22 -1.21
N GLY A 32 -26.76 1.21 -2.47
CA GLY A 32 -27.31 2.03 -3.56
C GLY A 32 -26.79 3.48 -3.60
N TRP A 33 -25.77 3.83 -2.81
CA TRP A 33 -25.21 5.18 -2.80
C TRP A 33 -24.22 5.42 -3.94
N TYR A 34 -23.67 4.35 -4.52
CA TYR A 34 -22.79 4.41 -5.68
C TYR A 34 -23.45 3.89 -6.96
N ASP A 35 -23.40 4.71 -8.01
CA ASP A 35 -23.77 4.32 -9.34
C ASP A 35 -22.67 3.49 -10.02
N THR A 36 -22.99 2.90 -11.19
CA THR A 36 -22.04 2.04 -11.90
C THR A 36 -20.81 2.82 -12.41
N PRO A 37 -20.95 4.07 -12.92
CA PRO A 37 -19.82 4.95 -13.22
C PRO A 37 -18.82 5.13 -12.07
N ALA A 38 -19.26 5.48 -10.86
CA ALA A 38 -18.37 5.71 -9.73
C ALA A 38 -17.49 4.49 -9.41
N ILE A 39 -18.05 3.28 -9.47
CA ILE A 39 -17.28 2.04 -9.26
C ILE A 39 -16.24 1.82 -10.36
N LYS A 40 -16.63 2.08 -11.61
CA LYS A 40 -15.74 1.94 -12.77
C LYS A 40 -14.58 2.94 -12.73
N ILE A 41 -14.70 4.03 -11.99
CA ILE A 41 -13.61 4.97 -11.70
C ILE A 41 -12.78 4.45 -10.52
N CYS A 42 -13.41 4.07 -9.40
CA CYS A 42 -12.71 3.74 -8.16
C CYS A 42 -11.82 2.50 -8.29
N LEU A 43 -12.36 1.39 -8.77
CA LEU A 43 -11.67 0.10 -8.73
C LEU A 43 -10.39 0.09 -9.59
N PRO A 44 -10.38 0.63 -10.83
CA PRO A 44 -9.15 0.69 -11.62
C PRO A 44 -8.06 1.60 -11.04
N ILE A 45 -8.41 2.55 -10.17
CA ILE A 45 -7.43 3.41 -9.51
C ILE A 45 -6.84 2.70 -8.29
N ILE A 46 -7.69 2.18 -7.40
CA ILE A 46 -7.28 1.69 -6.07
C ILE A 46 -6.72 0.26 -6.12
N VAL A 47 -7.32 -0.62 -6.94
CA VAL A 47 -6.96 -2.06 -6.94
C VAL A 47 -5.52 -2.31 -7.43
N PRO A 48 -5.02 -1.66 -8.49
CA PRO A 48 -3.64 -1.89 -8.94
C PRO A 48 -2.59 -1.51 -7.89
N LEU A 49 -2.77 -0.38 -7.19
CA LEU A 49 -1.83 0.00 -6.13
C LEU A 49 -1.92 -0.97 -4.95
N PHE A 50 -3.15 -1.37 -4.56
CA PHE A 50 -3.37 -2.41 -3.55
C PHE A 50 -2.57 -3.68 -3.86
N ALA A 51 -2.67 -4.17 -5.10
CA ALA A 51 -1.93 -5.33 -5.55
C ALA A 51 -0.41 -5.09 -5.51
N ALA A 52 0.06 -3.92 -5.95
CA ALA A 52 1.48 -3.60 -6.03
C ALA A 52 2.18 -3.67 -4.67
N TYR A 53 1.70 -2.96 -3.65
CA TYR A 53 2.38 -3.00 -2.36
C TYR A 53 2.09 -4.28 -1.58
N THR A 54 0.91 -4.90 -1.73
CA THR A 54 0.63 -6.18 -1.10
C THR A 54 1.61 -7.24 -1.60
N THR A 55 1.93 -7.21 -2.90
CA THR A 55 2.97 -8.06 -3.49
C THR A 55 4.34 -7.81 -2.85
N VAL A 56 4.72 -6.54 -2.64
CA VAL A 56 6.01 -6.23 -2.00
C VAL A 56 6.06 -6.71 -0.55
N ILE A 57 4.99 -6.48 0.22
CA ILE A 57 4.87 -6.92 1.61
C ILE A 57 4.95 -8.45 1.69
N ILE A 58 4.16 -9.16 0.88
CA ILE A 58 4.18 -10.63 0.84
C ILE A 58 5.57 -11.13 0.46
N ASN A 59 6.19 -10.57 -0.58
CA ASN A 59 7.50 -10.98 -1.02
C ASN A 59 8.55 -10.83 0.09
N TYR A 60 8.52 -9.71 0.80
CA TYR A 60 9.36 -9.51 1.98
C TYR A 60 9.17 -10.62 3.02
N TYR A 61 7.93 -10.97 3.39
CA TYR A 61 7.70 -12.05 4.35
C TYR A 61 8.12 -13.42 3.82
N VAL A 62 7.93 -13.69 2.53
CA VAL A 62 8.33 -14.95 1.88
C VAL A 62 9.85 -15.12 1.89
N VAL A 63 10.60 -14.09 1.51
CA VAL A 63 12.08 -14.09 1.50
C VAL A 63 12.64 -14.25 2.92
N ASN A 64 11.88 -13.81 3.93
CA ASN A 64 12.33 -13.75 5.31
C ASN A 64 11.74 -14.81 6.24
N LYS A 65 10.87 -15.69 5.74
CA LYS A 65 10.12 -16.68 6.53
C LYS A 65 10.97 -17.60 7.41
N SER A 66 12.21 -17.89 6.99
CA SER A 66 13.13 -18.81 7.68
C SER A 66 14.28 -18.10 8.39
N LYS A 67 14.37 -16.77 8.29
CA LYS A 67 15.41 -16.00 8.98
C LYS A 67 14.88 -15.61 10.35
N THR A 68 15.53 -16.07 11.42
CA THR A 68 15.32 -15.55 12.78
C THR A 68 15.79 -14.09 12.78
N ARG A 69 14.91 -13.18 12.36
CA ARG A 69 15.24 -11.75 12.31
C ARG A 69 15.25 -11.23 13.73
N VAL A 70 16.43 -11.20 14.33
CA VAL A 70 16.71 -10.38 15.50
C VAL A 70 17.35 -9.09 15.00
N SER A 71 16.58 -8.25 14.29
CA SER A 71 16.97 -6.83 14.18
C SER A 71 16.70 -6.23 15.56
N GLU A 72 17.76 -6.05 16.34
CA GLU A 72 17.71 -5.38 17.65
C GLU A 72 17.68 -3.86 17.51
N ASP A 73 17.89 -3.35 16.30
CA ASP A 73 18.00 -1.93 16.04
C ASP A 73 16.69 -1.21 16.36
N LEU A 74 16.84 -0.21 17.21
CA LEU A 74 15.74 0.66 17.59
C LEU A 74 15.52 1.69 16.49
N VAL A 75 14.29 1.72 16.00
CA VAL A 75 13.86 2.75 15.06
C VAL A 75 13.62 4.05 15.81
N ASN A 76 14.07 5.16 15.20
CA ASN A 76 13.80 6.51 15.66
C ASN A 76 12.28 6.72 15.82
N ILE A 77 11.87 7.25 16.97
CA ILE A 77 10.45 7.44 17.30
C ILE A 77 9.74 8.41 16.35
N VAL A 78 10.44 9.44 15.87
CA VAL A 78 9.91 10.41 14.91
C VAL A 78 9.66 9.73 13.57
N PHE A 79 10.60 8.90 13.11
CA PHE A 79 10.43 8.13 11.89
C PHE A 79 9.26 7.15 12.01
N ALA A 80 9.18 6.41 13.12
CA ALA A 80 8.07 5.50 13.38
C ALA A 80 6.71 6.22 13.39
N PHE A 81 6.64 7.39 14.02
CA PHE A 81 5.43 8.20 14.05
C PHE A 81 5.01 8.63 12.64
N ILE A 82 5.93 9.21 11.86
CA ILE A 82 5.66 9.63 10.48
C ILE A 82 5.23 8.43 9.63
N ALA A 83 5.95 7.31 9.73
CA ALA A 83 5.70 6.09 8.99
C ALA A 83 4.27 5.55 9.20
N ILE A 84 3.70 5.69 10.39
CA ILE A 84 2.35 5.22 10.74
C ILE A 84 1.28 6.30 10.52
N PHE A 85 1.56 7.53 10.94
CA PHE A 85 0.60 8.62 10.95
C PHE A 85 0.21 9.05 9.53
N ILE A 86 1.19 9.20 8.63
CA ILE A 86 0.90 9.64 7.26
C ILE A 86 -0.04 8.66 6.53
N PRO A 87 0.20 7.33 6.54
CA PRO A 87 -0.74 6.38 5.95
C PRO A 87 -2.14 6.43 6.54
N LEU A 88 -2.27 6.58 7.85
CA LEU A 88 -3.57 6.72 8.51
C LEU A 88 -4.32 7.93 7.97
N VAL A 89 -3.65 9.08 7.88
CA VAL A 89 -4.23 10.29 7.31
C VAL A 89 -4.66 10.06 5.86
N PHE A 90 -3.85 9.40 5.04
CA PHE A 90 -4.23 9.07 3.67
C PHE A 90 -5.45 8.16 3.58
N ILE A 91 -5.51 7.09 4.38
CA ILE A 91 -6.68 6.20 4.43
C ILE A 91 -7.93 7.00 4.82
N CYS A 92 -7.83 7.88 5.83
CA CYS A 92 -8.95 8.74 6.23
C CYS A 92 -9.37 9.72 5.12
N ILE A 93 -8.43 10.33 4.41
CA ILE A 93 -8.72 11.24 3.28
C ILE A 93 -9.40 10.47 2.15
N MET A 94 -8.91 9.27 1.80
CA MET A 94 -9.51 8.46 0.76
C MET A 94 -10.92 8.02 1.13
N GLY A 95 -11.13 7.54 2.36
CA GLY A 95 -12.47 7.22 2.86
C GLY A 95 -13.40 8.44 2.85
N TYR A 96 -12.90 9.61 3.24
CA TYR A 96 -13.68 10.85 3.16
C TYR A 96 -14.06 11.22 1.72
N ILE A 97 -13.15 11.12 0.75
CA ILE A 97 -13.44 11.39 -0.67
C ILE A 97 -14.54 10.44 -1.16
N LEU A 98 -14.47 9.15 -0.82
CA LEU A 98 -15.47 8.17 -1.22
C LEU A 98 -16.83 8.44 -0.56
N TYR A 99 -16.84 8.70 0.74
CA TYR A 99 -18.04 9.07 1.48
C TYR A 99 -18.68 10.35 0.93
N TYR A 100 -17.86 11.37 0.65
CA TYR A 100 -18.34 12.62 0.08
C TYR A 100 -18.97 12.40 -1.30
N GLN A 101 -18.33 11.61 -2.17
CA GLN A 101 -18.90 11.25 -3.47
C GLN A 101 -20.26 10.54 -3.33
N ALA A 102 -20.45 9.76 -2.25
CA ALA A 102 -21.68 9.03 -2.00
C ALA A 102 -22.84 9.94 -1.54
N VAL A 103 -22.54 10.98 -0.74
CA VAL A 103 -23.55 11.88 -0.15
C VAL A 103 -23.81 13.11 -1.01
N SER A 104 -22.77 13.63 -1.65
CA SER A 104 -22.81 14.82 -2.51
C SER A 104 -21.94 14.57 -3.74
N PRO A 105 -22.47 13.85 -4.75
CA PRO A 105 -21.71 13.43 -5.92
C PRO A 105 -21.06 14.62 -6.63
N MET A 106 -19.74 14.55 -6.78
CA MET A 106 -18.98 15.44 -7.65
C MET A 106 -19.14 15.00 -9.11
N ASP A 107 -18.76 15.88 -10.04
CA ASP A 107 -18.59 15.47 -11.43
C ASP A 107 -17.53 14.35 -11.53
N ASN A 108 -17.70 13.46 -12.51
CA ASN A 108 -16.82 12.31 -12.67
C ASN A 108 -15.36 12.71 -12.91
N ASP A 109 -15.11 13.84 -13.59
CA ASP A 109 -13.76 14.32 -13.87
C ASP A 109 -13.07 14.78 -12.58
N ASP A 110 -13.78 15.57 -11.75
CA ASP A 110 -13.29 16.02 -10.45
C ASP A 110 -13.06 14.84 -9.50
N PHE A 111 -14.02 13.91 -9.43
CA PHE A 111 -13.91 12.72 -8.60
C PHE A 111 -12.71 11.85 -8.99
N THR A 112 -12.55 11.60 -10.30
CA THR A 112 -11.40 10.87 -10.85
C THR A 112 -10.09 11.57 -10.53
N PHE A 113 -10.06 12.91 -10.65
CA PHE A 113 -8.88 13.71 -10.36
C PHE A 113 -8.47 13.62 -8.89
N PHE A 114 -9.39 13.85 -7.95
CA PHE A 114 -9.08 13.79 -6.51
C PHE A 114 -8.65 12.39 -6.07
N LEU A 115 -9.34 11.36 -6.56
CA LEU A 115 -9.01 9.98 -6.23
C LEU A 115 -7.65 9.59 -6.79
N GLY A 116 -7.39 9.88 -8.08
CA GLY A 116 -6.12 9.60 -8.73
C GLY A 116 -4.95 10.36 -8.12
N LEU A 117 -5.15 11.63 -7.74
CA LEU A 117 -4.14 12.43 -7.06
C LEU A 117 -3.82 11.89 -5.67
N GLY A 118 -4.84 11.55 -4.88
CA GLY A 118 -4.66 10.93 -3.56
C GLY A 118 -3.88 9.63 -3.65
N GLU A 119 -4.25 8.78 -4.60
CA GLU A 119 -3.60 7.49 -4.85
C GLU A 119 -2.15 7.64 -5.31
N LEU A 120 -1.87 8.60 -6.20
CA LEU A 120 -0.52 8.89 -6.67
C LEU A 120 0.39 9.33 -5.53
N ILE A 121 -0.06 10.29 -4.72
CA ILE A 121 0.73 10.81 -3.59
C ILE A 121 0.99 9.67 -2.59
N PHE A 122 -0.04 8.88 -2.29
CA PHE A 122 0.10 7.73 -1.40
C PHE A 122 1.09 6.69 -1.95
N GLY A 123 1.01 6.37 -3.25
CA GLY A 123 1.93 5.44 -3.92
C GLY A 123 3.38 5.92 -3.89
N VAL A 124 3.64 7.21 -4.13
CA VAL A 124 4.99 7.80 -4.02
C VAL A 124 5.52 7.67 -2.59
N TYR A 125 4.71 8.07 -1.60
CA TYR A 125 5.09 7.97 -0.20
C TYR A 125 5.42 6.52 0.19
N LEU A 126 4.57 5.58 -0.23
CA LEU A 126 4.74 4.17 0.04
C LEU A 126 6.00 3.62 -0.63
N GLY A 127 6.30 4.03 -1.87
CA GLY A 127 7.54 3.64 -2.55
C GLY A 127 8.80 4.05 -1.79
N ILE A 128 8.82 5.27 -1.24
CA ILE A 128 9.92 5.77 -0.40
C ILE A 128 10.03 4.93 0.88
N LEU A 129 8.92 4.74 1.58
CA LEU A 129 8.87 4.01 2.84
C LEU A 129 9.25 2.54 2.66
N VAL A 130 8.76 1.89 1.60
CA VAL A 130 9.08 0.52 1.24
C VAL A 130 10.58 0.36 0.99
N LYS A 131 11.17 1.25 0.17
CA LYS A 131 12.61 1.22 -0.11
C LYS A 131 13.45 1.36 1.17
N SER A 132 13.05 2.25 2.06
CA SER A 132 13.77 2.51 3.31
C SER A 132 13.62 1.39 4.35
N ILE A 133 12.48 0.71 4.40
CA ILE A 133 12.14 -0.23 5.49
C ILE A 133 12.33 -1.69 5.06
N TYR A 134 11.98 -2.03 3.83
CA TYR A 134 11.99 -3.42 3.36
C TYR A 134 13.31 -3.78 2.70
N GLY A 135 14.17 -2.78 2.45
CA GLY A 135 15.35 -2.88 1.59
C GLY A 135 14.92 -3.12 0.15
N ALA A 136 15.65 -2.59 -0.83
CA ALA A 136 15.40 -2.96 -2.22
C ALA A 136 15.48 -4.51 -2.31
N THR A 137 14.37 -5.15 -2.68
CA THR A 137 14.39 -6.55 -3.10
C THR A 137 15.55 -6.68 -4.10
N PRO A 138 16.56 -7.55 -3.86
CA PRO A 138 17.58 -7.77 -4.87
C PRO A 138 16.87 -8.20 -6.16
N PRO A 139 17.32 -7.79 -7.36
CA PRO A 139 16.87 -8.44 -8.57
C PRO A 139 17.14 -9.94 -8.38
N LEU A 140 16.19 -10.79 -8.78
CA LEU A 140 16.40 -12.22 -8.85
C LEU A 140 17.68 -12.44 -9.66
N GLU A 141 18.81 -12.71 -8.98
CA GLU A 141 20.02 -13.16 -9.63
C GLU A 141 19.66 -14.48 -10.31
N SER A 142 19.41 -14.36 -11.61
CA SER A 142 19.52 -15.45 -12.55
C SER A 142 20.84 -16.14 -12.25
N LYS A 143 20.75 -17.33 -11.63
CA LYS A 143 21.79 -18.35 -11.72
C LYS A 143 22.05 -18.59 -13.21
N LYS A 144 22.97 -17.84 -13.80
CA LYS A 144 23.67 -18.25 -15.01
C LYS A 144 24.99 -18.88 -14.58
N GLN A 145 24.89 -20.19 -14.40
CA GLN A 145 25.86 -21.20 -14.78
C GLN A 145 27.33 -20.78 -14.70
N THR A 146 27.92 -21.17 -13.58
CA THR A 146 29.28 -21.72 -13.55
C THR A 146 29.35 -22.90 -14.53
N GLU A 147 29.62 -22.63 -15.81
CA GLU A 147 30.03 -23.66 -16.77
C GLU A 147 31.44 -23.34 -17.28
N SER A 148 32.39 -24.08 -16.70
CA SER A 148 33.61 -24.60 -17.32
C SER A 148 34.54 -23.62 -18.04
N GLN A 149 35.60 -23.20 -17.35
CA GLN A 149 36.91 -23.10 -17.98
C GLN A 149 37.57 -24.49 -17.96
N PRO A 150 37.90 -25.09 -19.12
CA PRO A 150 38.95 -26.09 -19.18
C PRO A 150 40.30 -25.40 -19.44
N THR A 151 41.26 -25.70 -18.57
CA THR A 151 42.71 -25.67 -18.82
C THR A 151 43.10 -26.64 -19.93
#